data_AF-A0A2S9KD42-F1
#
_entry.id   AF-A0A2S9KD42-F1
#
_cell.length_a   1.000
_cell.length_b   1.000
_cell.length_c   1.000
_cell.angle_alpha   90.00
_cell.angle_beta   90.00
_cell.angle_gamma   90.00
#
_symmetry.space_group_name_H-M   'P 1'
#
loop_
_entity.id
_entity.type
_entity.pdbx_description
1 polymer ?
#
loop_
_entity_poly.entity_id
_entity_poly.type
_entity_poly.pdbx_seq_one_letter_code
_entity_poly.pdbx_strand_id
1 'polypeptide(L)' 'MNFQAHGAGQFKPGTRLRHYKGGLYVVVGSCLIETTLKPGIPYQPQQGDMQHVTWMRPISDF' A
#
# COMPACT_ATOMS: atom_id res chain seq x y z
N MET A 1 14.57 4.05 15.57
CA MET A 1 14.52 5.09 14.52
C MET A 1 13.13 5.06 13.92
N ASN A 2 12.31 6.09 14.14
CA ASN A 2 11.00 6.20 13.50
C ASN A 2 11.20 6.74 12.08
N PHE A 3 11.03 5.88 11.08
CA PHE A 3 10.96 6.32 9.69
C PHE A 3 9.61 7.00 9.45
N GLN A 4 9.60 8.34 9.38
CA GLN A 4 8.48 9.08 8.81
C GLN A 4 8.82 9.46 7.36
N ALA A 5 8.49 8.57 6.44
CA ALA A 5 8.40 8.94 5.04
C ALA A 5 7.25 9.96 4.87
N HIS A 6 7.53 11.12 4.29
CA HIS A 6 6.48 12.11 3.97
C HIS A 6 5.41 11.43 3.10
N GLY A 7 4.16 11.40 3.57
CA GLY A 7 3.04 10.67 2.94
C GLY A 7 2.78 9.26 3.50
N ALA A 8 3.73 8.61 4.17
CA ALA A 8 3.55 7.26 4.74
C ALA A 8 2.57 7.20 5.91
N GLY A 9 2.19 8.36 6.48
CA GLY A 9 1.11 8.47 7.47
C GLY A 9 -0.29 8.56 6.87
N GLN A 10 -0.42 8.68 5.54
CA GLN A 10 -1.70 8.86 4.85
C GLN A 10 -2.57 7.60 4.90
N PHE A 11 -1.95 6.42 4.85
CA PHE A 11 -2.64 5.13 4.80
C PHE A 11 -2.18 4.27 5.98
N LYS A 12 -3.08 4.07 6.95
CA LYS A 12 -2.78 3.24 8.13
C LYS A 12 -2.92 1.76 7.77
N PRO A 13 -2.12 0.87 8.36
CA PRO A 13 -2.38 -0.58 8.30
C PRO A 13 -3.85 -0.88 8.66
N GLY A 14 -4.48 -1.76 7.87
CA GLY A 14 -5.89 -2.11 8.01
C GLY A 14 -6.88 -1.17 7.32
N THR A 15 -6.44 -0.02 6.79
CA THR A 15 -7.32 0.85 5.99
C THR A 15 -7.83 0.10 4.76
N ARG A 16 -9.16 0.08 4.59
CA ARG A 16 -9.82 -0.50 3.42
C ARG A 16 -10.11 0.57 2.40
N LEU A 17 -9.80 0.27 1.15
CA LEU A 17 -9.89 1.21 0.02
C LEU A 17 -10.60 0.53 -1.15
N ARG A 18 -11.19 1.36 -2.02
CA ARG A 18 -11.86 0.92 -3.24
C ARG A 18 -11.18 1.58 -4.44
N HIS A 19 -10.69 0.76 -5.37
CA HIS A 19 -10.11 1.20 -6.62
C HIS A 19 -11.21 1.79 -7.50
N TYR A 20 -10.89 2.76 -8.35
CA TYR A 20 -11.87 3.33 -9.28
C TYR A 20 -12.45 2.28 -10.26
N LYS A 21 -11.72 1.18 -10.52
CA LYS A 21 -12.22 0.01 -11.28
C LYS A 21 -13.07 -0.96 -10.44
N GLY A 22 -13.42 -0.62 -9.21
CA GLY A 22 -14.30 -1.41 -8.33
C GLY A 22 -13.61 -2.38 -7.38
N GLY A 23 -12.32 -2.71 -7.58
CA GLY A 23 -11.59 -3.65 -6.71
C GLY A 23 -11.42 -3.13 -5.27
N LEU A 24 -11.58 -4.01 -4.28
CA LEU A 24 -11.35 -3.69 -2.86
C LEU A 24 -9.97 -4.15 -2.42
N TYR A 25 -9.28 -3.33 -1.62
CA TYR A 25 -7.98 -3.68 -1.06
C TYR A 25 -7.83 -3.19 0.38
N VAL A 26 -6.95 -3.85 1.13
CA VAL A 26 -6.54 -3.46 2.47
C VAL A 26 -5.07 -3.07 2.47
N VAL A 27 -4.77 -1.95 3.13
CA VAL A 27 -3.40 -1.49 3.34
C VAL A 27 -2.75 -2.37 4.39
N VAL A 28 -1.58 -2.93 4.09
CA VAL A 28 -0.80 -3.73 5.03
C VAL A 28 0.13 -2.83 5.84
N GLY A 29 0.65 -1.77 5.24
CA GLY A 29 1.44 -0.75 5.93
C GLY A 29 2.13 0.21 4.97
N SER A 30 3.31 0.69 5.35
CA SER A 30 4.18 1.53 4.53
C SER A 30 5.61 1.01 4.56
N CYS A 31 6.37 1.28 3.50
CA CYS A 31 7.76 0.88 3.36
C CYS A 31 8.59 1.92 2.59
N LEU A 32 9.92 1.75 2.61
CA LEU A 32 10.83 2.37 1.65
C LEU A 32 11.17 1.34 0.57
N ILE A 33 11.07 1.73 -0.69
CA ILE A 33 11.45 0.89 -1.82
C ILE A 33 12.96 0.93 -1.95
N GLU A 34 13.65 -0.17 -1.62
CA GLU A 34 15.12 -0.22 -1.50
C GLU A 34 15.86 0.37 -2.71
N THR A 35 15.43 0.02 -3.93
CA THR A 35 16.10 0.50 -5.16
C THR A 35 15.91 1.98 -5.47
N THR A 36 14.94 2.67 -4.85
CA THR A 36 14.65 4.10 -5.14
C THR A 36 14.65 5.00 -3.91
N LEU A 37 14.62 4.42 -2.71
CA LEU A 37 14.38 5.09 -1.43
C LEU A 37 13.09 5.93 -1.39
N LYS A 38 12.15 5.67 -2.30
CA LYS A 38 10.84 6.32 -2.30
C LYS A 38 9.87 5.56 -1.40
N PRO A 39 8.89 6.25 -0.78
CA PRO A 39 7.84 5.60 -0.01
C PRO A 39 6.94 4.71 -0.88
N GLY A 40 6.61 3.53 -0.39
CA GLY A 40 5.66 2.61 -1.00
C GLY A 40 4.58 2.14 -0.02
N ILE A 41 3.46 1.68 -0.57
CA ILE A 41 2.34 1.09 0.17
C ILE A 41 2.20 -0.38 -0.22
N PRO A 42 2.53 -1.30 0.71
CA PRO A 42 2.09 -2.68 0.63
C PRO A 42 0.57 -2.80 0.84
N TYR A 43 -0.13 -3.50 -0.04
CA TYR A 43 -1.58 -3.73 0.03
C TYR A 43 -1.96 -5.12 -0.47
N GLN A 44 -3.13 -5.61 -0.07
CA GLN A 44 -3.69 -6.89 -0.51
C GLN A 44 -5.10 -6.69 -1.08
N PRO A 45 -5.44 -7.27 -2.24
CA PRO A 45 -6.82 -7.29 -2.71
C PRO A 45 -7.69 -8.15 -1.78
N GLN A 46 -8.97 -7.77 -1.65
CA GLN A 46 -9.95 -8.50 -0.83
C GLN A 46 -10.89 -9.37 -1.67
N GLN A 47 -10.66 -9.45 -2.99
CA GLN A 47 -11.50 -10.15 -3.95
C GLN A 47 -10.65 -10.76 -5.06
N GLY A 48 -11.17 -11.80 -5.72
CA GLY A 48 -10.49 -12.52 -6.81
C GLY A 48 -9.43 -13.51 -6.31
N ASP A 49 -8.68 -14.09 -7.25
CA ASP A 49 -7.77 -15.20 -6.95
C ASP A 49 -6.45 -14.76 -6.29
N MET A 50 -6.13 -13.46 -6.34
CA MET A 50 -4.87 -12.90 -5.87
C MET A 50 -4.92 -12.35 -4.43
N GLN A 51 -5.95 -12.70 -3.64
CA GLN A 51 -6.11 -12.25 -2.25
C GLN A 51 -4.95 -12.62 -1.31
N HIS A 52 -4.20 -13.67 -1.67
CA HIS A 52 -3.03 -14.13 -0.92
C HIS A 52 -1.74 -13.35 -1.27
N VAL A 53 -1.77 -12.51 -2.30
CA VAL A 53 -0.59 -11.77 -2.79
C VAL A 53 -0.56 -10.38 -2.16
N THR A 54 0.59 -10.03 -1.57
CA THR A 54 0.88 -8.65 -1.16
C THR A 54 1.53 -7.91 -2.31
N TRP A 55 0.85 -6.87 -2.80
CA TRP A 55 1.32 -5.97 -3.84
C TRP A 55 1.98 -4.75 -3.20
N MET A 56 2.80 -4.05 -3.96
CA MET A 56 3.39 -2.78 -3.53
C MET A 56 3.25 -1.76 -4.66
N ARG A 57 2.89 -0.52 -4.30
CA ARG A 57 2.93 0.60 -5.23
C ARG A 57 3.60 1.82 -4.58
N PRO A 58 4.39 2.62 -5.32
CA PRO A 58 4.86 3.92 -4.83
C PRO A 58 3.70 4.80 -4.35
N ILE A 59 3.88 5.56 -3.26
CA ILE A 59 2.84 6.45 -2.72
C ILE A 59 2.34 7.46 -3.77
N SER A 60 3.20 7.91 -4.70
CA SER A 60 2.82 8.85 -5.75
C SER A 60 1.80 8.30 -6.75
N ASP A 61 1.69 6.97 -6.85
CA ASP A 61 0.89 6.28 -7.87
C ASP A 61 -0.26 5.46 -7.26
N PHE A 62 -0.36 5.46 -5.93
CA PHE A 62 -1.30 4.67 -5.15
C PHE A 62 -2.66 5.36 -4.99
#